data_AF-A0A838E7S4-F1
#
_entry.id   AF-A0A838E7S4-F1
#
_cell.length_a   1.000
_cell.length_b   1.000
_cell.length_c   1.000
_cell.angle_alpha   90.00
_cell.angle_beta   90.00
_cell.angle_gamma   90.00
#
_symmetry.space_group_name_H-M   'P 1'
#
loop_
_entity.id
_entity.type
_entity.pdbx_description
1 polymer ?
#
loop_
_entity_poly.entity_id
_entity_poly.type
_entity_poly.pdbx_seq_one_letter_code
_entity_poly.pdbx_strand_id
1 'polypeptide(L)'
;MTSDNAVAEELVQDAFVRVYRKFDRVENPAAYLRRAVTNACRSHHRRRFLEKGHEPERPLPAGPPEIDVMWEQLQQLTPKRRMALVLRFYEDLKIDEIAEVMDCSPGTVKSLVHRGLASLRKVVET
;
A
#
# COMPACT_ATOMS: atom_id res chain seq x y z
N MET A 1 4.10 1.10 1.12
CA MET A 1 3.69 0.52 -0.18
C MET A 1 4.83 0.48 -1.20
N THR A 2 6.00 1.02 -0.88
CA THR A 2 7.32 0.71 -1.45
C THR A 2 8.32 0.91 -0.30
N SER A 3 9.46 0.22 -0.33
CA SER A 3 10.52 0.30 0.70
C SER A 3 11.71 1.15 0.25
N ASP A 4 11.68 1.64 -1.00
CA ASP A 4 12.62 2.62 -1.53
C ASP A 4 11.97 4.01 -1.51
N ASN A 5 12.61 4.97 -0.82
CA ASN A 5 12.10 6.34 -0.68
C ASN A 5 12.05 7.07 -2.03
N ALA A 6 13.04 6.87 -2.89
CA ALA A 6 13.06 7.53 -4.20
C ALA A 6 11.90 7.03 -5.06
N VAL A 7 11.63 5.73 -5.02
CA VAL A 7 10.48 5.13 -5.71
C VAL A 7 9.16 5.57 -5.08
N ALA A 8 9.08 5.64 -3.74
CA ALA A 8 7.88 6.12 -3.07
C ALA A 8 7.55 7.56 -3.48
N GLU A 9 8.55 8.44 -3.48
CA GLU A 9 8.43 9.83 -3.90
C GLU A 9 8.00 9.93 -5.37
N GLU A 10 8.65 9.19 -6.27
CA GLU A 10 8.29 9.17 -7.69
C GLU A 10 6.83 8.74 -7.89
N LEU A 11 6.39 7.65 -7.25
CA LEU A 11 5.02 7.15 -7.38
C LEU A 11 3.98 8.13 -6.83
N VAL A 12 4.31 8.82 -5.73
CA VAL A 12 3.43 9.84 -5.14
C VAL A 12 3.39 11.07 -6.04
N GLN A 13 4.51 11.56 -6.54
CA GLN A 13 4.56 12.67 -7.50
C GLN A 13 3.72 12.36 -8.75
N ASP A 14 3.88 11.17 -9.32
CA ASP A 14 3.09 10.71 -10.47
C ASP A 14 1.59 10.71 -10.20
N ALA A 15 1.20 10.26 -8.99
CA ALA A 15 -0.20 10.27 -8.57
C ALA A 15 -0.73 11.69 -8.39
N PHE A 16 0.02 12.57 -7.74
CA PHE A 16 -0.34 13.98 -7.56
C PHE A 16 -0.51 14.70 -8.90
N VAL A 17 0.39 14.49 -9.86
CA VAL A 17 0.26 15.06 -11.22
C VAL A 17 -1.04 14.60 -11.89
N ARG A 18 -1.40 13.31 -11.77
CA ARG A 18 -2.64 12.77 -12.34
C ARG A 18 -3.89 13.35 -11.67
N VAL A 19 -3.84 13.59 -10.36
CA VAL A 19 -4.94 14.20 -9.60
C VAL A 19 -5.07 15.68 -9.94
N TYR A 20 -3.97 16.43 -9.95
CA TYR A 20 -3.96 17.86 -10.27
C TYR A 20 -4.62 18.13 -11.64
N ARG A 21 -4.34 17.31 -12.65
CA ARG A 21 -4.95 17.43 -14.00
C ARG A 21 -6.46 17.21 -14.04
N LYS A 22 -7.04 16.56 -13.03
CA LYS A 22 -8.47 16.23 -12.96
C LYS A 22 -9.14 16.84 -11.73
N PHE A 23 -8.44 17.70 -10.99
CA PHE A 23 -8.85 18.13 -9.66
C PHE A 23 -10.25 18.73 -9.65
N ASP A 24 -10.54 19.61 -10.62
CA ASP A 24 -11.84 20.28 -10.76
C ASP A 24 -12.96 19.38 -11.30
N ARG A 25 -12.64 18.16 -11.72
CA ARG A 25 -13.57 17.22 -12.37
C ARG A 25 -13.94 16.03 -11.50
N VAL A 26 -13.39 15.94 -10.30
CA VAL A 26 -13.57 14.79 -9.41
C VAL A 26 -14.22 15.26 -8.12
N GLU A 27 -15.36 14.64 -7.77
CA GLU A 27 -16.14 15.00 -6.57
C GLU A 27 -15.36 14.80 -5.26
N ASN A 28 -14.47 13.79 -5.21
CA ASN A 28 -13.63 13.53 -4.05
C ASN A 28 -12.15 13.34 -4.47
N PRO A 29 -11.36 14.43 -4.56
CA PRO A 29 -9.96 14.37 -4.96
C PRO A 29 -9.09 13.51 -4.03
N ALA A 30 -9.41 13.45 -2.73
CA ALA A 30 -8.66 12.65 -1.77
C ALA A 30 -8.84 11.14 -2.02
N ALA A 31 -10.07 10.68 -2.26
CA ALA A 31 -10.34 9.29 -2.62
C ALA A 31 -9.67 8.92 -3.95
N TYR A 32 -9.72 9.83 -4.92
CA TYR A 32 -9.06 9.64 -6.22
C TYR A 32 -7.53 9.58 -6.09
N LEU A 33 -6.93 10.42 -5.25
CA LEU A 33 -5.49 10.39 -4.95
C LEU A 33 -5.10 9.05 -4.31
N ARG A 34 -5.83 8.58 -3.29
CA ARG A 34 -5.59 7.27 -2.67
C ARG A 34 -5.60 6.15 -3.71
N ARG A 35 -6.63 6.11 -4.55
CA ARG A 35 -6.73 5.14 -5.64
C ARG A 35 -5.58 5.25 -6.65
N ALA A 36 -5.18 6.48 -7.00
CA ALA A 36 -4.06 6.71 -7.91
C ALA A 36 -2.74 6.18 -7.33
N VAL A 37 -2.43 6.49 -6.06
CA VAL A 37 -1.22 6.02 -5.36
C VAL A 37 -1.23 4.50 -5.19
N THR A 38 -2.34 3.91 -4.72
CA THR A 38 -2.49 2.45 -4.58
C THR A 38 -2.26 1.74 -5.91
N ASN A 39 -2.84 2.24 -7.01
CA ASN A 39 -2.65 1.66 -8.33
C ASN A 39 -1.20 1.80 -8.84
N ALA A 40 -0.56 2.95 -8.59
CA ALA A 40 0.83 3.18 -8.95
C ALA A 40 1.74 2.17 -8.23
N CYS A 41 1.58 2.00 -6.91
CA CYS A 41 2.32 1.01 -6.14
C CYS A 41 2.02 -0.43 -6.61
N ARG A 42 0.76 -0.79 -6.86
CA ARG A 42 0.38 -2.12 -7.37
C ARG A 42 1.03 -2.41 -8.71
N SER A 43 1.05 -1.42 -9.61
CA SER A 43 1.68 -1.53 -10.94
C SER A 43 3.20 -1.68 -10.82
N HIS A 44 3.85 -0.89 -9.97
CA HIS A 44 5.28 -0.96 -9.70
C HIS A 44 5.68 -2.36 -9.20
N HIS A 45 4.99 -2.88 -8.19
CA HIS A 45 5.22 -4.22 -7.63
C HIS A 45 5.00 -5.33 -8.65
N ARG A 46 3.94 -5.23 -9.46
CA ARG A 46 3.67 -6.21 -10.52
C ARG A 46 4.80 -6.21 -11.56
N ARG A 47 5.26 -5.04 -11.99
CA ARG A 47 6.36 -4.92 -12.96
C ARG A 47 7.66 -5.50 -12.41
N ARG A 48 8.03 -5.16 -11.17
CA ARG A 48 9.21 -5.70 -10.49
C ARG A 48 9.17 -7.22 -10.35
N PHE A 49 8.02 -7.78 -9.97
CA PHE A 49 7.86 -9.23 -9.86
C PHE A 49 8.09 -9.95 -11.21
N LEU A 50 7.62 -9.36 -12.31
CA LEU A 50 7.84 -9.90 -13.66
C LEU A 50 9.30 -9.75 -14.13
N GLU A 51 9.99 -8.67 -13.75
CA GLU A 51 11.35 -8.37 -14.21
C GLU A 51 12.45 -9.09 -13.40
N LYS A 52 12.29 -9.24 -12.09
CA LYS A 52 13.37 -9.67 -11.16
C LYS A 52 13.01 -10.85 -10.26
N GLY A 53 11.78 -11.36 -10.33
CA GLY A 53 11.29 -12.31 -9.32
C GLY A 53 11.03 -11.66 -7.96
N HIS A 54 10.72 -12.47 -6.95
CA HIS A 54 10.23 -12.00 -5.63
C HIS A 54 11.38 -11.63 -4.67
N GLU A 55 12.27 -10.72 -5.04
CA GLU A 55 13.24 -10.17 -4.08
C GLU A 55 12.54 -9.23 -3.07
N PRO A 56 12.76 -9.40 -1.75
CA PRO A 56 12.22 -8.48 -0.76
C PRO A 56 12.83 -7.09 -0.94
N GLU A 57 11.98 -6.08 -0.86
CA GLU A 57 12.35 -4.67 -1.01
C GLU A 57 13.20 -4.23 0.18
N ARG A 58 14.32 -3.53 -0.08
CA ARG A 58 15.30 -3.13 0.94
C ARG A 58 14.68 -2.14 1.93
N PRO A 59 14.89 -2.24 3.26
CA PRO A 59 14.23 -1.37 4.24
C PRO A 59 14.60 0.11 4.07
N LEU A 60 13.64 0.99 4.37
CA LEU A 60 13.82 2.45 4.44
C LEU A 60 14.85 2.87 5.52
N PRO A 61 15.49 4.04 5.37
CA PRO A 61 16.05 4.75 6.52
C PRO A 61 14.93 5.36 7.37
N ALA A 62 15.10 5.30 8.69
CA ALA A 62 14.13 5.57 9.75
C ALA A 62 13.26 6.84 9.58
N GLY A 63 11.94 6.68 9.73
CA GLY A 63 11.00 7.77 10.02
C GLY A 63 10.90 8.07 11.53
N PRO A 64 9.91 8.83 12.02
CA PRO A 64 9.70 9.02 13.46
C PRO A 64 9.60 7.65 14.18
N PRO A 65 10.26 7.46 15.34
CA PRO A 65 10.61 6.14 15.88
C PRO A 65 9.43 5.20 16.18
N GLU A 66 8.24 5.71 16.50
CA GLU A 66 7.04 4.89 16.75
C GLU A 66 6.38 4.36 15.47
N ILE A 67 6.44 5.13 14.38
CA ILE A 67 5.96 4.67 13.06
C ILE A 67 6.92 3.63 12.50
N ASP A 68 8.20 3.73 12.85
CA ASP A 68 9.29 2.96 12.29
C ASP A 68 9.19 1.46 12.60
N VAL A 69 8.98 1.09 13.88
CA VAL A 69 8.97 -0.34 14.29
C VAL A 69 7.82 -1.11 13.64
N MET A 70 6.58 -0.61 13.73
CA MET A 70 5.43 -1.28 13.09
C MET A 70 5.57 -1.30 11.57
N TRP A 71 6.15 -0.25 10.98
CA TRP A 71 6.36 -0.17 9.54
C TRP A 71 7.39 -1.20 9.05
N GLU A 72 8.47 -1.44 9.80
CA GLU A 72 9.42 -2.53 9.53
C GLU A 72 8.73 -3.89 9.54
N GLN A 73 7.86 -4.16 10.51
CA GLN A 73 7.10 -5.42 10.57
C GLN A 73 6.16 -5.58 9.36
N LEU A 74 5.48 -4.49 8.98
CA LEU A 74 4.64 -4.45 7.78
C LEU A 74 5.44 -4.69 6.49
N GLN A 75 6.73 -4.33 6.45
CA GLN A 75 7.61 -4.57 5.31
C GLN A 75 7.89 -6.05 5.05
N GLN A 76 7.77 -6.91 6.06
CA GLN A 76 7.89 -8.37 5.89
C GLN A 76 6.67 -9.00 5.18
N LEU A 77 5.57 -8.26 5.06
CA LEU A 77 4.38 -8.75 4.38
C LEU A 77 4.49 -8.58 2.87
N THR A 78 3.82 -9.48 2.13
CA THR A 78 3.58 -9.30 0.69
C THR A 78 2.89 -7.95 0.43
N PRO A 79 3.17 -7.27 -0.70
CA PRO A 79 2.62 -5.93 -0.97
C PRO A 79 1.09 -5.84 -0.85
N LYS A 80 0.36 -6.85 -1.32
CA LYS A 80 -1.12 -6.87 -1.25
C LYS A 80 -1.65 -6.95 0.18
N ARG A 81 -1.01 -7.72 1.07
CA ARG A 81 -1.40 -7.82 2.49
C ARG A 81 -1.11 -6.51 3.20
N ARG A 82 0.10 -5.96 3.00
CA ARG A 82 0.51 -4.67 3.57
C ARG A 82 -0.48 -3.56 3.20
N MET A 83 -0.80 -3.44 1.91
CA MET A 83 -1.72 -2.45 1.39
C MET A 83 -3.13 -2.56 1.99
N ALA A 84 -3.67 -3.78 2.11
CA ALA A 84 -4.97 -3.99 2.75
C ALA A 84 -4.98 -3.58 4.23
N LEU A 85 -3.89 -3.83 4.97
CA LEU A 85 -3.78 -3.42 6.37
C LEU A 85 -3.63 -1.91 6.54
N VAL A 86 -2.80 -1.26 5.71
CA VAL A 86 -2.64 0.21 5.72
C VAL A 86 -3.98 0.89 5.44
N LEU A 87 -4.67 0.48 4.37
CA LEU A 87 -5.97 1.06 4.03
C LEU A 87 -7.03 0.82 5.13
N ARG A 88 -6.94 -0.29 5.87
CA ARG A 88 -7.92 -0.60 6.93
C ARG A 88 -7.65 0.10 8.25
N PHE A 89 -6.39 0.19 8.68
CA PHE A 89 -6.02 0.58 10.04
C PHE A 89 -5.33 1.94 10.14
N TYR A 90 -4.73 2.44 9.07
CA TYR A 90 -4.13 3.78 9.03
C TYR A 90 -5.04 4.79 8.34
N GLU A 91 -5.85 4.32 7.38
CA GLU A 91 -6.73 5.16 6.57
C GLU A 91 -8.22 4.99 6.93
N ASP A 92 -8.51 4.12 7.91
CA ASP A 92 -9.86 3.81 8.45
C ASP A 92 -10.94 3.44 7.43
N LEU A 93 -10.55 2.95 6.24
CA LEU A 93 -11.50 2.57 5.20
C LEU A 93 -12.25 1.27 5.55
N LYS A 94 -13.52 1.20 5.14
CA LYS A 94 -14.34 -0.01 5.24
C LYS A 94 -13.93 -1.01 4.16
N ILE A 95 -14.28 -2.29 4.38
CA ILE A 95 -13.92 -3.39 3.47
C ILE A 95 -14.34 -3.11 2.02
N ASP A 96 -15.52 -2.54 1.79
CA ASP A 96 -16.03 -2.27 0.45
C ASP A 96 -15.26 -1.12 -0.22
N GLU A 97 -14.93 -0.06 0.52
CA GLU A 97 -14.08 1.04 0.04
C GLU A 97 -12.67 0.55 -0.31
N ILE A 98 -12.10 -0.34 0.51
CA ILE A 98 -10.80 -0.97 0.23
C ILE A 98 -10.89 -1.83 -1.03
N ALA A 99 -11.99 -2.56 -1.22
CA ALA A 99 -12.20 -3.42 -2.38
C ALA A 99 -12.21 -2.60 -3.68
N GLU A 100 -12.87 -1.43 -3.67
CA GLU A 100 -12.88 -0.48 -4.77
C GLU A 100 -11.50 0.12 -5.05
N VAL A 101 -10.78 0.52 -4.00
CA VAL A 101 -9.42 1.10 -4.11
C VAL A 101 -8.42 0.07 -4.64
N MET A 102 -8.48 -1.16 -4.14
CA MET A 102 -7.57 -2.25 -4.51
C MET A 102 -7.98 -2.98 -5.79
N ASP A 103 -9.15 -2.66 -6.35
CA ASP A 103 -9.71 -3.28 -7.56
C ASP A 103 -9.78 -4.81 -7.39
N CYS A 104 -10.54 -5.26 -6.38
CA CYS A 104 -10.76 -6.67 -6.04
C CYS A 104 -12.09 -6.87 -5.30
N SER A 105 -12.47 -8.12 -4.98
CA SER A 105 -13.72 -8.38 -4.25
C SER A 105 -13.59 -8.11 -2.74
N PRO A 106 -14.69 -7.74 -2.03
CA PRO A 106 -14.71 -7.61 -0.57
C PRO A 106 -14.20 -8.87 0.16
N GLY A 107 -14.50 -10.06 -0.37
CA GLY A 107 -13.99 -11.33 0.15
C GLY A 107 -12.46 -11.45 0.03
N THR A 108 -11.88 -10.93 -1.05
CA THR A 108 -10.42 -10.85 -1.23
C THR A 108 -9.79 -9.94 -0.18
N VAL A 109 -10.39 -8.78 0.08
CA VAL A 109 -9.92 -7.85 1.13
C VAL A 109 -9.94 -8.54 2.49
N LYS A 110 -11.05 -9.16 2.88
CA LYS A 110 -11.17 -9.90 4.16
C LYS A 110 -10.07 -10.96 4.29
N SER A 111 -9.83 -11.73 3.23
CA SER A 111 -8.78 -12.76 3.20
C SER A 111 -7.36 -12.16 3.29
N LEU A 112 -7.11 -11.01 2.66
CA LEU A 112 -5.83 -10.32 2.71
C LEU A 112 -5.57 -9.73 4.10
N VAL A 113 -6.57 -9.11 4.73
CA VAL A 113 -6.48 -8.58 6.10
C VAL A 113 -6.23 -9.72 7.09
N HIS A 114 -7.02 -10.79 7.03
CA HIS A 114 -6.86 -11.94 7.91
C HIS A 114 -5.46 -12.56 7.79
N ARG A 115 -5.02 -12.85 6.56
CA ARG A 115 -3.67 -13.42 6.33
C ARG A 115 -2.56 -12.43 6.67
N GLY A 116 -2.77 -11.13 6.49
CA GLY A 116 -1.84 -10.08 6.87
C GLY A 116 -1.61 -10.02 8.38
N LEU A 117 -2.70 -9.98 9.16
CA LEU A 117 -2.63 -10.01 10.64
C LEU A 117 -2.00 -11.31 11.15
N ALA A 118 -2.36 -12.46 10.58
CA ALA A 118 -1.76 -13.73 10.95
C ALA A 118 -0.25 -13.78 10.65
N SER A 119 0.19 -13.17 9.55
CA SER A 119 1.62 -13.01 9.26
C SER A 119 2.29 -12.07 10.25
N LEU A 120 1.71 -10.91 10.56
CA LEU A 120 2.29 -9.95 11.52
C LEU A 120 2.49 -10.55 12.91
N ARG A 121 1.52 -11.32 13.41
CA ARG A 121 1.66 -12.00 14.72
C ARG A 121 2.94 -12.84 14.80
N LYS A 122 3.24 -13.59 13.73
CA LYS A 122 4.46 -14.42 13.67
C LYS A 122 5.74 -13.60 13.68
N VAL A 123 5.74 -12.43 13.04
CA VAL A 123 6.94 -11.58 12.98
C VAL A 123 7.17 -10.85 14.31
N VAL A 124 6.09 -10.45 15.00
CA VAL A 124 6.16 -9.75 16.30
C VAL A 124 6.45 -10.70 17.49
N GLU A 125 6.08 -11.97 17.37
CA GLU A 125 6.35 -13.00 18.39
C GLU A 125 7.79 -13.58 18.32
N THR A 126 8.61 -13.17 17.36
CA THR A 126 10.00 -13.60 17.16
C THR A 126 10.97 -12.50 17.57
#